data_AF-A0A1M5IY13-F1
#
_entry.id   AF-A0A1M5IY13-F1
#
_cell.length_a   1.000
_cell.length_b   1.000
_cell.length_c   1.000
_cell.angle_alpha   90.00
_cell.angle_beta   90.00
_cell.angle_gamma   90.00
#
_symmetry.space_group_name_H-M   'P 1'
#
loop_
_entity.id
_entity.type
_entity.pdbx_description
1 polymer ?
#
loop_
_entity_poly.entity_id
_entity_poly.type
_entity_poly.pdbx_seq_one_letter_code
_entity_poly.pdbx_strand_id
1 'polypeptide(L)'
;MDIFADKTVFIAGAACDLTWCLLPVLESANARAILMDMECTELMSMARRNVELLEPLPLRELSAANCKVVGDIWGAEPIDILIDMVSLSSPQSGEKQLQISRTMLHAFEPALRAAEGCVISVVPKARRSDPVKLQVAEAGHLQLADLLAKRWADWSVTHNLLRPEKGASAASMAKAVDIAAQAGWHNFTGVQVPISATSY
;
A
#
# COMPACT_ATOMS: atom_id res chain seq x y z
N MET A 1 14.52 14.35 8.28
CA MET A 1 14.94 13.53 7.13
C MET A 1 13.66 13.13 6.43
N ASP A 2 13.52 13.42 5.15
CA ASP A 2 12.36 13.01 4.37
C ASP A 2 12.51 11.51 4.07
N ILE A 3 11.56 10.69 4.53
CA ILE A 3 11.66 9.24 4.40
C ILE A 3 11.50 8.76 2.94
N PHE A 4 10.88 9.60 2.11
CA PHE A 4 10.65 9.30 0.70
C PHE A 4 11.78 9.82 -0.21
N ALA A 5 12.82 10.46 0.35
CA ALA A 5 13.88 11.08 -0.43
C ALA A 5 14.54 10.11 -1.42
N ASP A 6 14.43 10.41 -2.71
CA ASP A 6 14.98 9.62 -3.83
C ASP A 6 14.56 8.13 -3.82
N LYS A 7 13.41 7.81 -3.21
CA LYS A 7 12.91 6.43 -3.08
C LYS A 7 12.06 5.99 -4.26
N THR A 8 12.02 4.69 -4.49
CA THR A 8 11.04 4.06 -5.37
C THR A 8 9.85 3.55 -4.56
N VAL A 9 8.67 4.10 -4.85
CA VAL A 9 7.41 3.79 -4.16
C VAL A 9 6.47 3.08 -5.11
N PHE A 10 6.01 1.88 -4.75
CA PHE A 10 4.96 1.18 -5.49
C PHE A 10 3.64 1.32 -4.75
N ILE A 11 2.59 1.79 -5.45
CA ILE A 11 1.28 2.01 -4.87
C ILE A 11 0.24 1.15 -5.58
N ALA A 12 -0.36 0.20 -4.86
CA ALA A 12 -1.43 -0.65 -5.38
C ALA A 12 -2.78 -0.19 -4.85
N GLY A 13 -3.80 -0.14 -5.71
CA GLY A 13 -5.07 0.52 -5.35
C GLY A 13 -4.91 2.04 -5.36
N ALA A 14 -4.08 2.55 -6.27
CA ALA A 14 -3.64 3.94 -6.29
C ALA A 14 -4.76 4.95 -6.63
N ALA A 15 -5.88 4.54 -7.25
CA ALA A 15 -6.94 5.45 -7.63
C ALA A 15 -7.88 5.78 -6.45
N CYS A 16 -7.35 6.48 -5.44
CA CYS A 16 -8.11 6.94 -4.29
C CYS A 16 -7.59 8.29 -3.74
N ASP A 17 -8.42 8.95 -2.93
CA ASP A 17 -8.10 10.25 -2.31
C ASP A 17 -6.82 10.22 -1.46
N LEU A 18 -6.51 9.08 -0.85
CA LEU A 18 -5.27 8.90 -0.08
C LEU A 18 -4.04 9.11 -0.95
N THR A 19 -4.01 8.55 -2.17
CA THR A 19 -2.91 8.77 -3.10
C THR A 19 -2.77 10.24 -3.44
N TRP A 20 -3.85 10.95 -3.74
CA TRP A 20 -3.78 12.41 -3.99
C TRP A 20 -3.17 13.19 -2.85
N CYS A 21 -3.44 12.80 -1.60
CA CYS A 21 -2.80 13.41 -0.43
C CYS A 21 -1.31 13.05 -0.29
N LEU A 22 -0.87 11.90 -0.83
CA LEU A 22 0.52 11.47 -0.82
C LEU A 22 1.35 12.12 -1.93
N LEU A 23 0.77 12.41 -3.11
CA LEU A 23 1.53 12.90 -4.27
C LEU A 23 2.39 14.13 -3.97
N PRO A 24 1.91 15.21 -3.30
CA PRO A 24 2.76 16.35 -2.98
C PRO A 24 3.97 16.00 -2.12
N VAL A 25 3.81 15.03 -1.20
CA VAL A 25 4.90 14.56 -0.33
C VAL A 25 5.94 13.82 -1.16
N LEU A 26 5.50 12.87 -1.98
CA LEU A 26 6.38 12.09 -2.87
C LEU A 26 7.12 12.98 -3.87
N GLU A 27 6.41 13.93 -4.49
CA GLU A 27 6.98 14.91 -5.43
C GLU A 27 8.03 15.79 -4.73
N SER A 28 7.74 16.29 -3.53
CA SER A 28 8.69 17.11 -2.77
C SER A 28 9.95 16.35 -2.33
N ALA A 29 9.83 15.04 -2.18
CA ALA A 29 10.91 14.14 -1.81
C ALA A 29 11.71 13.63 -3.02
N ASN A 30 11.37 14.03 -4.25
CA ASN A 30 11.94 13.45 -5.47
C ASN A 30 11.77 11.91 -5.54
N ALA A 31 10.69 11.38 -4.95
CA ALA A 31 10.39 9.95 -4.97
C ALA A 31 9.79 9.56 -6.32
N ARG A 32 10.29 8.46 -6.91
CA ARG A 32 9.65 7.84 -8.08
C ARG A 32 8.48 6.99 -7.59
N ALA A 33 7.28 7.22 -8.09
CA ALA A 33 6.08 6.48 -7.70
C ALA A 33 5.47 5.74 -8.89
N ILE A 34 5.27 4.43 -8.74
CA ILE A 34 4.52 3.59 -9.68
C ILE A 34 3.10 3.44 -9.13
N LEU A 35 2.11 3.89 -9.91
CA LEU A 35 0.71 3.99 -9.49
C LEU A 35 -0.13 2.92 -10.20
N MET A 36 -0.48 1.84 -9.51
CA MET A 36 -1.22 0.71 -10.06
C MET A 36 -2.69 0.69 -9.60
N ASP A 37 -3.61 0.67 -10.56
CA ASP A 37 -5.06 0.58 -10.34
C ASP A 37 -5.81 0.17 -11.62
N MET A 38 -7.13 -0.01 -11.55
CA MET A 38 -8.02 -0.20 -12.70
C MET A 38 -8.48 1.13 -13.33
N GLU A 39 -8.52 2.21 -12.55
CA GLU A 39 -9.03 3.52 -13.01
C GLU A 39 -8.00 4.28 -13.85
N CYS A 40 -7.87 3.91 -15.12
CA CYS A 40 -6.87 4.48 -16.04
C CYS A 40 -6.93 6.02 -16.12
N THR A 41 -8.12 6.61 -16.23
CA THR A 41 -8.28 8.08 -16.30
C THR A 41 -7.71 8.78 -15.07
N GLU A 42 -7.89 8.17 -13.89
CA GLU A 42 -7.43 8.71 -12.63
C GLU A 42 -5.90 8.67 -12.54
N LEU A 43 -5.31 7.50 -12.84
CA LEU A 43 -3.86 7.32 -12.85
C LEU A 43 -3.17 8.28 -13.84
N MET A 44 -3.73 8.43 -15.03
CA MET A 44 -3.19 9.37 -16.02
C MET A 44 -3.31 10.83 -15.56
N SER A 45 -4.34 11.16 -14.78
CA SER A 45 -4.49 12.50 -14.20
C SER A 45 -3.47 12.76 -13.10
N MET A 46 -3.18 11.76 -12.26
CA MET A 46 -2.11 11.82 -11.26
C MET A 46 -0.74 11.98 -11.93
N ALA A 47 -0.43 11.13 -12.93
CA ALA A 47 0.86 11.14 -13.62
C ALA A 47 1.19 12.48 -14.32
N ARG A 48 0.18 13.20 -14.81
CA ARG A 48 0.35 14.52 -15.45
C ARG A 48 0.89 15.60 -14.51
N ARG A 49 0.79 15.42 -13.19
CA ARG A 49 1.34 16.38 -12.22
C ARG A 49 2.87 16.44 -12.31
N ASN A 50 3.50 15.29 -12.48
CA ASN A 50 4.94 15.15 -12.64
C ASN A 50 5.27 13.87 -13.41
N VAL A 51 5.42 14.00 -14.73
CA VAL A 51 5.65 12.87 -15.64
C VAL A 51 7.01 12.19 -15.48
N GLU A 52 7.95 12.83 -14.79
CA GLU A 52 9.29 12.28 -14.54
C GLU A 52 9.31 11.38 -13.30
N LEU A 53 8.44 11.68 -12.32
CA LEU A 53 8.38 10.95 -11.05
C LEU A 53 7.21 9.96 -10.97
N LEU A 54 6.11 10.21 -11.66
CA LEU A 54 4.86 9.47 -11.49
C LEU A 54 4.58 8.59 -12.71
N GLU A 55 4.74 7.28 -12.54
CA GLU A 55 4.53 6.28 -13.58
C GLU A 55 3.16 5.59 -13.39
N PRO A 56 2.18 5.80 -14.30
CA PRO A 56 0.89 5.15 -14.20
C PRO A 56 0.95 3.72 -14.75
N LEU A 57 0.42 2.76 -13.98
CA LEU A 57 0.26 1.36 -14.37
C LEU A 57 -1.22 0.95 -14.36
N PRO A 58 -2.00 1.35 -15.38
CA PRO A 58 -3.40 0.96 -15.47
C PRO A 58 -3.54 -0.52 -15.83
N LEU A 59 -4.37 -1.23 -15.06
CA LEU A 59 -4.74 -2.62 -15.32
C LEU A 59 -6.20 -2.69 -15.78
N ARG A 60 -6.50 -3.61 -16.70
CA ARG A 60 -7.91 -3.87 -17.05
C ARG A 60 -8.69 -4.47 -15.88
N GLU A 61 -8.01 -5.25 -15.05
CA GLU A 61 -8.58 -5.92 -13.89
C GLU A 61 -7.48 -6.05 -12.82
N LEU A 62 -7.79 -5.69 -11.58
CA LEU A 62 -6.94 -5.98 -10.45
C LEU A 62 -7.23 -7.39 -9.94
N SER A 63 -6.39 -8.35 -10.34
CA SER A 63 -6.54 -9.76 -9.99
C SER A 63 -5.20 -10.35 -9.55
N ALA A 64 -5.24 -11.45 -8.81
CA ALA A 64 -4.03 -12.18 -8.41
C ALA A 64 -3.17 -12.59 -9.62
N ALA A 65 -3.82 -13.01 -10.72
CA ALA A 65 -3.11 -13.39 -11.94
C ALA A 65 -2.34 -12.20 -12.55
N ASN A 66 -2.99 -11.03 -12.63
CA ASN A 66 -2.33 -9.83 -13.15
C ASN A 66 -1.25 -9.31 -12.20
N CYS A 67 -1.45 -9.38 -10.88
CA CYS A 67 -0.41 -9.03 -9.90
C CYS A 67 0.82 -9.92 -10.02
N LYS A 68 0.65 -11.21 -10.35
CA LYS A 68 1.78 -12.10 -10.62
C LYS A 68 2.56 -11.64 -11.86
N VAL A 69 1.86 -11.32 -12.96
CA VAL A 69 2.50 -10.82 -14.19
C VAL A 69 3.25 -9.50 -13.93
N VAL A 70 2.64 -8.59 -13.17
CA VAL A 70 3.28 -7.34 -12.75
C VAL A 70 4.57 -7.65 -11.97
N GLY A 71 4.53 -8.55 -10.98
CA GLY A 71 5.73 -8.94 -10.24
C GLY A 71 6.77 -9.69 -11.08
N ASP A 72 6.35 -10.48 -12.08
CA ASP A 72 7.29 -11.12 -13.01
C ASP A 72 8.04 -10.10 -13.88
N ILE A 73 7.45 -8.92 -14.13
CA ILE A 73 8.04 -7.82 -14.93
C ILE A 73 8.86 -6.86 -14.05
N TRP A 74 8.29 -6.40 -12.93
CA TRP A 74 8.87 -5.36 -12.07
C TRP A 74 9.46 -5.87 -10.75
N GLY A 75 9.23 -7.12 -10.39
CA GLY A 75 9.62 -7.67 -9.08
C GLY A 75 11.12 -7.83 -8.88
N ALA A 76 11.95 -7.52 -9.88
CA ALA A 76 13.41 -7.48 -9.77
C ALA A 76 13.97 -6.05 -9.59
N GLU A 77 13.17 -5.00 -9.84
CA GLU A 77 13.58 -3.63 -9.57
C GLU A 77 13.47 -3.36 -8.06
N PRO A 78 14.47 -2.74 -7.41
CA PRO A 78 14.36 -2.39 -5.99
C PRO A 78 13.14 -1.50 -5.71
N ILE A 79 12.32 -1.90 -4.74
CA ILE A 79 11.17 -1.13 -4.26
C ILE A 79 11.37 -0.82 -2.79
N ASP A 80 11.69 0.43 -2.48
CA ASP A 80 11.93 0.88 -1.10
C ASP A 80 10.65 0.85 -0.27
N ILE A 81 9.52 1.22 -0.87
CA ILE A 81 8.23 1.32 -0.17
C ILE A 81 7.13 0.74 -1.05
N LEU A 82 6.40 -0.25 -0.54
CA LEU A 82 5.18 -0.75 -1.17
C LEU A 82 3.97 -0.37 -0.31
N ILE A 83 3.09 0.44 -0.87
CA ILE A 83 1.83 0.85 -0.24
C ILE A 83 0.69 0.05 -0.85
N ASP A 84 0.12 -0.84 -0.06
CA ASP A 84 -0.99 -1.70 -0.44
C ASP A 84 -2.32 -1.10 0.03
N MET A 85 -3.05 -0.49 -0.90
CA MET A 85 -4.38 0.10 -0.70
C MET A 85 -5.47 -0.70 -1.43
N VAL A 86 -5.22 -1.95 -1.81
CA VAL A 86 -6.20 -2.78 -2.51
C VAL A 86 -7.50 -2.92 -1.71
N SER A 87 -7.40 -2.97 -0.38
CA SER A 87 -8.56 -3.01 0.52
C SER A 87 -9.40 -1.73 0.53
N LEU A 88 -8.84 -0.59 0.07
CA LEU A 88 -9.60 0.65 -0.13
C LEU A 88 -10.31 0.68 -1.49
N SER A 89 -9.80 -0.04 -2.48
CA SER A 89 -10.40 -0.10 -3.81
C SER A 89 -11.73 -0.87 -3.77
N SER A 90 -12.84 -0.19 -4.09
CA SER A 90 -14.20 -0.73 -4.00
C SER A 90 -14.71 -1.14 -5.39
N PRO A 91 -14.54 -2.42 -5.78
CA PRO A 91 -15.77 -3.22 -5.95
C PRO A 91 -15.64 -4.70 -5.53
N GLN A 92 -14.50 -5.13 -4.98
CA GLN A 92 -14.24 -6.55 -4.73
C GLN A 92 -14.68 -7.00 -3.33
N SER A 93 -15.01 -8.28 -3.19
CA SER A 93 -15.23 -8.87 -1.87
C SER A 93 -13.92 -8.89 -1.06
N GLY A 94 -14.02 -8.75 0.26
CA GLY A 94 -12.84 -8.74 1.14
C GLY A 94 -11.92 -9.96 0.99
N GLU A 95 -12.47 -11.13 0.67
CA GLU A 95 -11.68 -12.34 0.38
C GLU A 95 -10.83 -12.20 -0.89
N LYS A 96 -11.38 -11.62 -1.96
CA LYS A 96 -10.63 -11.36 -3.19
C LYS A 96 -9.56 -10.32 -2.98
N GLN A 97 -9.85 -9.24 -2.25
CA GLN A 97 -8.87 -8.22 -1.88
C GLN A 97 -7.69 -8.82 -1.10
N LEU A 98 -7.97 -9.70 -0.13
CA LEU A 98 -6.92 -10.42 0.61
C LEU A 98 -6.07 -11.29 -0.31
N GLN A 99 -6.69 -12.03 -1.23
CA GLN A 99 -5.97 -12.88 -2.17
C GLN A 99 -5.09 -12.07 -3.14
N ILE A 100 -5.59 -10.93 -3.63
CA ILE A 100 -4.83 -10.00 -4.47
C ILE A 100 -3.61 -9.48 -3.70
N SER A 101 -3.84 -8.94 -2.50
CA SER A 101 -2.78 -8.39 -1.65
C SER A 101 -1.72 -9.44 -1.35
N ARG A 102 -2.14 -10.65 -0.94
CA ARG A 102 -1.22 -11.78 -0.72
C ARG A 102 -0.38 -12.10 -1.97
N THR A 103 -1.01 -12.23 -3.13
CA THR A 103 -0.28 -12.57 -4.36
C THR A 103 0.70 -11.47 -4.75
N MET A 104 0.28 -10.21 -4.66
CA MET A 104 1.13 -9.06 -4.95
C MET A 104 2.34 -8.99 -4.00
N LEU A 105 2.11 -9.07 -2.68
CA LEU A 105 3.18 -8.99 -1.69
C LEU A 105 4.22 -10.10 -1.87
N HIS A 106 3.80 -11.31 -2.22
CA HIS A 106 4.74 -12.39 -2.57
C HIS A 106 5.48 -12.14 -3.87
N ALA A 107 4.81 -11.58 -4.89
CA ALA A 107 5.42 -11.31 -6.19
C ALA A 107 6.51 -10.22 -6.12
N PHE A 108 6.40 -9.30 -5.17
CA PHE A 108 7.37 -8.24 -4.92
C PHE A 108 8.40 -8.58 -3.83
N GLU A 109 8.42 -9.80 -3.27
CA GLU A 109 9.45 -10.21 -2.30
C GLU A 109 10.89 -9.94 -2.77
N PRO A 110 11.29 -10.24 -4.02
CA PRO A 110 12.66 -10.00 -4.45
C PRO A 110 13.00 -8.51 -4.51
N ALA A 111 12.09 -7.68 -5.02
CA ALA A 111 12.20 -6.22 -5.07
C ALA A 111 12.34 -5.59 -3.69
N LEU A 112 11.47 -5.98 -2.75
CA LEU A 112 11.50 -5.50 -1.37
C LEU A 112 12.79 -5.92 -0.68
N ARG A 113 13.21 -7.17 -0.86
CA ARG A 113 14.46 -7.68 -0.28
C ARG A 113 15.68 -6.93 -0.83
N ALA A 114 15.71 -6.61 -2.12
CA ALA A 114 16.82 -5.89 -2.73
C ALA A 114 16.98 -4.47 -2.17
N ALA A 115 15.89 -3.85 -1.70
CA ALA A 115 15.88 -2.50 -1.16
C ALA A 115 15.91 -2.43 0.38
N GLU A 116 15.87 -3.56 1.09
CA GLU A 116 15.54 -3.61 2.53
C GLU A 116 14.23 -2.83 2.83
N GLY A 117 13.24 -3.03 1.96
CA GLY A 117 12.07 -2.16 1.85
C GLY A 117 11.04 -2.27 2.98
N CYS A 118 10.05 -1.39 2.93
CA CYS A 118 8.94 -1.34 3.86
C CYS A 118 7.61 -1.54 3.14
N VAL A 119 6.77 -2.43 3.66
CA VAL A 119 5.38 -2.60 3.23
C VAL A 119 4.44 -1.87 4.18
N ILE A 120 3.50 -1.12 3.63
CA ILE A 120 2.42 -0.47 4.37
C ILE A 120 1.09 -0.90 3.76
N SER A 121 0.36 -1.78 4.43
CA SER A 121 -0.99 -2.15 4.00
C SER A 121 -2.02 -1.28 4.72
N VAL A 122 -2.95 -0.69 3.96
CA VAL A 122 -4.06 0.12 4.46
C VAL A 122 -5.33 -0.71 4.42
N VAL A 123 -5.78 -1.15 5.60
CA VAL A 123 -6.90 -2.08 5.73
C VAL A 123 -7.95 -1.47 6.65
N PRO A 124 -9.13 -1.08 6.14
CA PRO A 124 -10.19 -0.52 6.96
C PRO A 124 -10.55 -1.40 8.15
N LYS A 125 -10.66 -0.79 9.32
CA LYS A 125 -11.07 -1.49 10.53
C LYS A 125 -12.54 -1.88 10.43
N ALA A 126 -12.84 -3.18 10.50
CA ALA A 126 -14.21 -3.65 10.52
C ALA A 126 -14.86 -3.30 11.86
N ARG A 127 -16.13 -2.90 11.81
CA ARG A 127 -16.97 -2.67 12.98
C ARG A 127 -17.69 -3.95 13.34
N ARG A 128 -18.09 -4.08 14.61
CA ARG A 128 -18.92 -5.21 15.08
C ARG A 128 -20.24 -5.34 14.30
N SER A 129 -20.76 -4.23 13.79
CA SER A 129 -21.98 -4.18 12.97
C SER A 129 -21.77 -4.55 11.51
N ASP A 130 -20.52 -4.64 11.04
CA ASP A 130 -20.24 -4.93 9.64
C ASP A 130 -20.47 -6.41 9.32
N PRO A 131 -20.75 -6.76 8.04
CA PRO A 131 -20.87 -8.16 7.63
C PRO A 131 -19.66 -9.00 8.06
N VAL A 132 -19.91 -10.23 8.50
CA VAL A 132 -18.86 -11.17 8.95
C VAL A 132 -17.73 -11.31 7.93
N LYS A 133 -18.04 -11.27 6.63
CA LYS A 133 -17.04 -11.34 5.56
C LYS A 133 -16.01 -10.20 5.62
N LEU A 134 -16.40 -8.99 6.01
CA LEU A 134 -15.48 -7.86 6.17
C LEU A 134 -14.62 -8.02 7.42
N GLN A 135 -15.20 -8.53 8.52
CA GLN A 135 -14.45 -8.83 9.75
C GLN A 135 -13.40 -9.94 9.52
N VAL A 136 -13.78 -10.99 8.78
CA VAL A 136 -12.86 -12.07 8.40
C VAL A 136 -11.78 -11.56 7.45
N ALA A 137 -12.11 -10.70 6.49
CA ALA A 137 -11.14 -10.11 5.57
C ALA A 137 -10.11 -9.24 6.31
N GLU A 138 -10.55 -8.38 7.24
CA GLU A 138 -9.64 -7.61 8.09
C GLU A 138 -8.71 -8.53 8.91
N ALA A 139 -9.29 -9.54 9.59
CA ALA A 139 -8.52 -10.51 10.36
C ALA A 139 -7.51 -11.28 9.49
N GLY A 140 -7.88 -11.61 8.25
CA GLY A 140 -7.00 -12.24 7.27
C GLY A 140 -5.81 -11.36 6.88
N HIS A 141 -6.02 -10.05 6.68
CA HIS A 141 -4.91 -9.12 6.42
C HIS A 141 -3.99 -8.96 7.63
N LEU A 142 -4.55 -8.90 8.85
CA LEU A 142 -3.75 -8.87 10.07
C LEU A 142 -2.87 -10.12 10.21
N GLN A 143 -3.44 -11.30 9.94
CA GLN A 143 -2.70 -12.55 9.96
C GLN A 143 -1.64 -12.61 8.85
N LEU A 144 -1.97 -12.14 7.64
CA LEU A 144 -1.02 -12.07 6.54
C LEU A 144 0.17 -11.17 6.90
N ALA A 145 -0.08 -10.00 7.49
CA ALA A 145 0.99 -9.10 7.90
C ALA A 145 1.91 -9.72 8.95
N ASP A 146 1.36 -10.40 9.96
CA ASP A 146 2.17 -11.10 10.97
C ASP A 146 3.01 -12.24 10.35
N LEU A 147 2.44 -13.01 9.44
CA LEU A 147 3.15 -14.10 8.75
C LEU A 147 4.29 -13.56 7.86
N LEU A 148 4.04 -12.50 7.09
CA LEU A 148 5.03 -11.90 6.22
C LEU A 148 6.12 -11.19 7.01
N ALA A 149 5.77 -10.43 8.05
CA ALA A 149 6.74 -9.82 8.96
C ALA A 149 7.72 -10.85 9.56
N LYS A 150 7.23 -12.02 9.99
CA LYS A 150 8.08 -13.11 10.49
C LYS A 150 8.97 -13.71 9.41
N ARG A 151 8.44 -13.91 8.20
CA ARG A 151 9.18 -14.45 7.06
C ARG A 151 10.26 -13.49 6.57
N TRP A 152 9.98 -12.20 6.63
CA TRP A 152 10.82 -11.13 6.10
C TRP A 152 11.81 -10.56 7.12
N ALA A 153 11.75 -11.01 8.38
CA ALA A 153 12.63 -10.57 9.45
C ALA A 153 14.12 -10.75 9.11
N ASP A 154 14.48 -11.82 8.40
CA ASP A 154 15.85 -12.10 7.97
C ASP A 154 16.34 -11.20 6.82
N TRP A 155 15.45 -10.42 6.22
CA TRP A 155 15.74 -9.56 5.05
C TRP A 155 15.71 -8.07 5.39
N SER A 156 15.57 -7.70 6.66
CA SER A 156 15.34 -6.32 7.11
C SER A 156 14.13 -5.65 6.44
N VAL A 157 13.19 -6.44 5.90
CA VAL A 157 11.97 -5.93 5.29
C VAL A 157 10.88 -5.85 6.37
N THR A 158 10.22 -4.71 6.46
CA THR A 158 9.16 -4.47 7.45
C THR A 158 7.77 -4.53 6.84
N HIS A 159 6.77 -4.90 7.63
CA HIS A 159 5.37 -4.83 7.24
C HIS A 159 4.55 -4.15 8.34
N ASN A 160 4.07 -2.95 8.03
CA ASN A 160 3.24 -2.14 8.90
C ASN A 160 1.80 -2.09 8.38
N LEU A 161 0.84 -1.98 9.30
CA LEU A 161 -0.57 -2.00 8.96
C LEU A 161 -1.28 -0.73 9.45
N LEU A 162 -1.90 0.00 8.54
CA LEU A 162 -2.76 1.14 8.86
C LEU A 162 -4.21 0.69 8.92
N ARG A 163 -4.90 1.03 10.01
CA ARG A 163 -6.28 0.59 10.26
C ARG A 163 -7.22 1.78 10.41
N PRO A 164 -7.60 2.43 9.30
CA PRO A 164 -8.51 3.55 9.36
C PRO A 164 -9.89 3.12 9.85
N GLU A 165 -10.45 3.90 10.76
CA GLU A 165 -11.87 3.81 11.10
C GLU A 165 -12.70 4.40 9.96
N LYS A 166 -13.92 3.88 9.76
CA LYS A 166 -14.85 4.45 8.78
C LYS A 166 -15.06 5.94 9.06
N GLY A 167 -14.75 6.78 8.08
CA GLY A 167 -14.77 8.24 8.17
C GLY A 167 -13.40 8.88 8.42
N ALA A 168 -12.32 8.12 8.54
CA ALA A 168 -10.96 8.66 8.55
C ALA A 168 -10.69 9.48 7.27
N SER A 169 -10.09 10.66 7.43
CA SER A 169 -9.77 11.53 6.31
C SER A 169 -8.54 11.03 5.54
N ALA A 170 -8.49 11.30 4.23
CA ALA A 170 -7.32 11.01 3.40
C ALA A 170 -6.05 11.70 3.92
N ALA A 171 -6.15 12.93 4.43
CA ALA A 171 -5.04 13.65 5.03
C ALA A 171 -4.50 12.96 6.30
N SER A 172 -5.40 12.52 7.19
CA SER A 172 -5.01 11.76 8.39
C SER A 172 -4.34 10.43 8.03
N MET A 173 -4.85 9.75 6.99
CA MET A 173 -4.24 8.52 6.50
C MET A 173 -2.87 8.76 5.86
N ALA A 174 -2.70 9.81 5.06
CA ALA A 174 -1.41 10.17 4.47
C ALA A 174 -0.36 10.45 5.56
N LYS A 175 -0.75 11.11 6.65
CA LYS A 175 0.16 11.32 7.79
C LYS A 175 0.52 10.02 8.50
N ALA A 176 -0.42 9.08 8.60
CA ALA A 176 -0.15 7.77 9.19
C ALA A 176 0.77 6.91 8.30
N VAL A 177 0.68 7.03 6.96
CA VAL A 177 1.62 6.43 6.01
C VAL A 177 3.03 6.93 6.25
N ASP A 178 3.23 8.24 6.35
CA ASP A 178 4.54 8.84 6.68
C ASP A 178 5.12 8.27 7.98
N ILE A 179 4.31 8.19 9.05
CA ILE A 179 4.73 7.59 10.33
C ILE A 179 5.11 6.11 10.18
N ALA A 180 4.30 5.33 9.46
CA ALA A 180 4.56 3.90 9.27
C ALA A 180 5.80 3.65 8.40
N ALA A 181 6.04 4.47 7.37
CA ALA A 181 7.25 4.41 6.56
C ALA A 181 8.49 4.69 7.41
N GLN A 182 8.45 5.73 8.25
CA GLN A 182 9.54 6.05 9.17
C GLN A 182 9.79 4.91 10.16
N ALA A 183 8.74 4.32 10.71
CA ALA A 183 8.86 3.19 11.63
C ALA A 183 9.50 1.96 10.95
N GLY A 184 9.08 1.65 9.72
CA GLY A 184 9.64 0.56 8.93
C GLY A 184 11.13 0.73 8.67
N TRP A 185 11.58 1.95 8.40
CA TRP A 185 13.01 2.25 8.20
C TRP A 185 13.86 2.13 9.47
N HIS A 186 13.23 2.25 10.64
CA HIS A 186 13.86 1.94 11.91
C HIS A 186 13.72 0.45 12.27
N ASN A 187 13.38 -0.40 11.30
CA ASN A 187 13.16 -1.84 11.44
C ASN A 187 12.07 -2.20 12.47
N PHE A 188 11.10 -1.31 12.69
CA PHE A 188 9.90 -1.65 13.46
C PHE A 188 8.86 -2.29 12.54
N THR A 189 8.44 -3.49 12.91
CA THR A 189 7.40 -4.25 12.23
C THR A 189 6.15 -4.38 13.09
N GLY A 190 4.98 -4.51 12.45
CA GLY A 190 3.71 -4.69 13.15
C GLY A 190 3.18 -3.43 13.83
N VAL A 191 3.67 -2.24 13.46
CA VAL A 191 3.10 -0.98 13.95
C VAL A 191 1.68 -0.87 13.40
N GLN A 192 0.70 -0.84 14.31
CA GLN A 192 -0.70 -0.59 14.01
C GLN A 192 -1.01 0.86 14.35
N VAL A 193 -1.27 1.68 13.34
CA VAL A 193 -1.68 3.07 13.56
C VAL A 193 -3.21 3.12 13.47
N PRO A 194 -3.93 3.31 14.59
CA PRO A 194 -5.35 3.59 14.56
C PRO A 194 -5.57 4.99 14.00
N ILE A 195 -6.50 5.14 13.07
CA ILE A 195 -6.81 6.45 12.47
C ILE A 195 -8.29 6.71 12.70
N SER A 196 -8.58 7.53 13.70
CA SER A 196 -9.95 7.91 14.05
C SER A 196 -10.56 8.81 12.98
N ALA A 197 -11.89 8.72 12.82
CA ALA A 197 -12.62 9.72 12.06
C ALA A 197 -12.49 11.07 12.77
N THR A 198 -12.16 12.13 12.02
CA THR A 198 -12.24 13.50 12.54
C THR A 198 -13.71 13.78 12.84
N SER A 199 -14.03 13.99 14.11
CA SER A 199 -15.33 14.53 14.51
C SER A 199 -15.40 15.95 13.95
N TYR A 200 -16.23 16.18 12.95
CA TYR A 200 -16.67 17.53 12.59
C TYR A 200 -17.82 17.93 13.50
#